data_AF-A0A917N7I2-F1
#
_entry.id   AF-A0A917N7I2-F1
#
_cell.length_a   1.000
_cell.length_b   1.000
_cell.length_c   1.000
_cell.angle_alpha   90.00
_cell.angle_beta   90.00
_cell.angle_gamma   90.00
#
_symmetry.space_group_name_H-M   'P 1'
#
loop_
_entity.id
_entity.type
_entity.pdbx_description
1 polymer ?
#
loop_
_entity_poly.entity_id
_entity_poly.type
_entity_poly.pdbx_seq_one_letter_code
_entity_poly.pdbx_strand_id
1 'polypeptide(L)'
;MLKGRWKGTTLGSGSDTWAQKRAGVIGDREWDEIEDGIARSPGHCMTMGTASTMTAAAEALGLTLPGASSIPAAFSHHPQLAVATGRLAVELAWQDIRRRDDPLSERAGSRCCAAASPRTVA
;
A
#
# COMPACT_ATOMS: atom_id res chain seq x y z
N MET A 1 3.27 -0.54 -5.93
CA MET A 1 3.41 -1.05 -7.31
C MET A 1 3.52 -2.57 -7.28
N LEU A 2 3.34 -3.24 -8.42
CA LEU A 2 3.68 -4.65 -8.56
C LEU A 2 5.20 -4.84 -8.60
N LYS A 3 5.65 -6.07 -8.34
CA LYS A 3 7.08 -6.42 -8.40
C LYS A 3 7.63 -6.28 -9.82
N GLY A 4 8.78 -5.63 -9.95
CA GLY A 4 9.54 -5.57 -11.20
C GLY A 4 10.15 -6.93 -11.50
N ARG A 5 10.29 -7.26 -12.79
CA ARG A 5 10.96 -8.49 -13.23
C ARG A 5 11.89 -8.18 -14.39
N TRP A 6 13.12 -8.68 -14.30
CA TRP A 6 14.12 -8.53 -15.35
C TRP A 6 14.96 -9.82 -15.42
N LYS A 7 15.04 -10.43 -16.60
CA LYS A 7 15.79 -11.68 -16.88
C LYS A 7 15.57 -12.81 -15.85
N GLY A 8 14.32 -12.99 -15.41
CA GLY A 8 13.96 -14.01 -14.41
C GLY A 8 14.17 -13.58 -12.94
N THR A 9 14.86 -12.47 -12.71
CA THR A 9 15.11 -11.92 -11.37
C THR A 9 14.00 -10.94 -10.98
N THR A 10 13.62 -10.97 -9.69
CA THR A 10 12.70 -9.98 -9.13
C THR A 10 13.48 -8.74 -8.75
N LEU A 11 13.00 -7.58 -9.19
CA LEU A 11 13.58 -6.28 -8.85
C LEU A 11 12.70 -5.55 -7.84
N GLY A 12 13.34 -4.96 -6.84
CA GLY A 12 12.72 -4.00 -5.92
C GLY A 12 12.95 -2.57 -6.41
N SER A 13 11.97 -1.69 -6.17
CA SER A 13 12.16 -0.25 -6.36
C SER A 13 13.12 0.29 -5.31
N GLY A 14 14.12 1.06 -5.74
CA GLY A 14 15.11 1.65 -4.84
C GLY A 14 16.48 1.77 -5.51
N SER A 15 17.52 1.83 -4.68
CA SER A 15 18.90 2.08 -5.09
C SER A 15 19.71 0.82 -5.44
N ASP A 16 19.14 -0.38 -5.30
CA ASP A 16 19.91 -1.63 -5.42
C ASP A 16 20.47 -1.82 -6.84
N THR A 17 19.68 -1.53 -7.88
CA THR A 17 20.14 -1.58 -9.27
C THR A 17 21.07 -0.41 -9.60
N TRP A 18 20.88 0.75 -8.98
CA TRP A 18 21.75 1.91 -9.14
C TRP A 18 23.18 1.65 -8.62
N ALA A 19 23.32 0.95 -7.50
CA ALA A 19 24.63 0.55 -6.98
C ALA A 19 25.38 -0.35 -7.97
N GLN A 20 24.68 -1.28 -8.64
CA GLN A 20 25.25 -2.15 -9.67
C GLN A 20 25.68 -1.37 -10.92
N LYS A 21 24.91 -0.35 -11.33
CA LYS A 21 25.29 0.53 -12.45
C LYS A 21 26.60 1.25 -12.16
N ARG A 22 26.72 1.85 -10.97
CA ARG A 22 27.94 2.56 -10.55
C ARG A 22 29.15 1.65 -10.39
N ALA A 23 28.92 0.39 -10.03
CA ALA A 23 29.97 -0.62 -9.95
C ALA A 23 30.40 -1.16 -11.34
N GLY A 24 29.75 -0.74 -12.43
CA GLY A 24 30.02 -1.23 -13.78
C GLY A 24 29.55 -2.67 -14.03
N VAL A 25 28.70 -3.22 -13.15
CA VAL A 25 28.17 -4.59 -13.26
C VAL A 25 27.06 -4.69 -14.31
N ILE A 26 26.30 -3.59 -14.48
CA ILE A 26 25.28 -3.46 -15.53
C ILE A 26 25.68 -2.33 -16.47
N GLY A 27 25.60 -2.59 -17.78
CA GLY A 27 25.83 -1.59 -18.82
C GLY A 27 24.60 -0.71 -19.07
N ASP A 28 24.74 0.25 -19.98
CA ASP A 28 23.65 1.19 -20.30
C ASP A 28 22.43 0.49 -20.90
N ARG A 29 22.65 -0.50 -21.77
CA ARG A 29 21.56 -1.28 -22.36
C ARG A 29 20.78 -2.08 -21.31
N GLU A 30 21.47 -2.73 -20.37
CA GLU A 30 20.82 -3.40 -19.24
C GLU A 30 20.08 -2.41 -18.34
N TRP A 31 20.60 -1.20 -18.18
CA TRP A 31 19.97 -0.15 -17.39
C TRP A 31 18.64 0.30 -18.01
N ASP A 32 18.62 0.55 -19.32
CA ASP A 32 17.41 0.95 -20.04
C ASP A 32 16.31 -0.14 -19.91
N GLU A 33 16.68 -1.41 -20.08
CA GLU A 33 15.74 -2.54 -19.87
C GLU A 33 15.17 -2.58 -18.45
N ILE A 34 15.96 -2.21 -17.44
CA ILE A 34 15.54 -2.18 -16.04
C ILE A 34 14.59 -1.01 -15.80
N GLU A 35 14.91 0.18 -16.31
CA GLU A 35 14.08 1.37 -16.15
C GLU A 35 12.68 1.17 -16.75
N ASP A 36 12.59 0.54 -17.93
CA ASP A 36 11.32 0.21 -18.57
C ASP A 36 10.48 -0.81 -17.78
N GLY A 37 11.15 -1.73 -17.06
CA GLY A 37 10.49 -2.85 -16.38
C GLY A 37 10.21 -2.66 -14.90
N ILE A 38 10.88 -1.72 -14.22
CA ILE A 38 10.86 -1.61 -12.76
C ILE A 38 9.54 -1.01 -12.24
N ALA A 39 9.00 0.00 -12.92
CA ALA A 39 7.79 0.74 -12.53
C ALA A 39 6.57 0.39 -13.40
N ARG A 40 6.28 -0.91 -13.55
CA ARG A 40 5.27 -1.47 -14.48
C ARG A 40 3.79 -1.36 -14.05
N SER A 41 3.47 -0.65 -12.98
CA SER A 41 2.08 -0.50 -12.52
C SER A 41 1.88 0.74 -11.67
N PRO A 42 0.65 1.21 -11.47
CA PRO A 42 0.34 2.21 -10.46
C PRO A 42 0.75 1.80 -9.04
N GLY A 43 0.95 2.80 -8.17
CA GLY A 43 1.26 2.68 -6.75
C GLY A 43 2.64 3.22 -6.37
N HIS A 44 3.03 3.11 -5.09
CA HIS A 44 4.35 3.52 -4.59
C HIS A 44 5.39 2.38 -4.61
N CYS A 45 6.64 2.68 -4.23
CA CYS A 45 7.74 1.72 -4.08
C CYS A 45 7.28 0.39 -3.48
N MET A 46 7.58 -0.74 -4.12
CA MET A 46 7.19 -2.08 -3.65
C MET A 46 8.13 -2.68 -2.60
N THR A 47 9.20 -1.97 -2.26
CA THR A 47 10.09 -2.31 -1.13
C THR A 47 9.54 -1.73 0.18
N MET A 48 10.06 -2.19 1.32
CA MET A 48 9.79 -1.58 2.64
C MET A 48 10.55 -0.26 2.80
N GLY A 49 10.26 0.70 1.91
CA GLY A 49 10.67 2.09 2.03
C GLY A 49 9.65 2.90 2.81
N THR A 50 9.84 4.22 2.86
CA THR A 50 9.01 5.14 3.65
C THR A 50 7.51 5.01 3.38
N ALA A 51 7.10 4.90 2.10
CA ALA A 51 5.68 4.79 1.75
C ALA A 51 5.02 3.54 2.38
N SER A 52 5.62 2.36 2.18
CA SER A 52 5.15 1.10 2.74
C SER A 52 5.20 1.08 4.28
N THR A 53 6.24 1.69 4.86
CA THR A 53 6.34 1.82 6.32
C THR A 53 5.24 2.71 6.89
N MET A 54 4.94 3.84 6.24
CA MET A 54 3.90 4.76 6.71
C MET A 54 2.49 4.20 6.52
N THR A 55 2.24 3.42 5.46
CA THR A 55 0.95 2.74 5.30
C THR A 55 0.76 1.65 6.35
N ALA A 56 1.80 0.87 6.66
CA ALA A 56 1.77 -0.11 7.75
C ALA A 56 1.59 0.56 9.12
N ALA A 57 2.26 1.70 9.36
CA ALA A 57 2.09 2.48 10.59
C ALA A 57 0.67 3.03 10.71
N ALA A 58 0.08 3.54 9.63
CA ALA A 58 -1.30 4.03 9.63
C ALA A 58 -2.29 2.91 9.98
N GLU A 59 -2.08 1.70 9.44
CA GLU A 59 -2.89 0.53 9.77
C GLU A 59 -2.70 0.09 11.23
N ALA A 60 -1.46 0.03 11.72
CA ALA A 60 -1.16 -0.33 13.10
C ALA A 60 -1.75 0.68 14.12
N LEU A 61 -1.82 1.97 13.75
CA LEU A 61 -2.46 3.01 14.54
C LEU A 61 -4.00 3.00 14.45
N GLY A 62 -4.60 2.08 13.68
CA GLY A 62 -6.04 1.96 13.50
C GLY A 62 -6.65 3.07 12.64
N LEU A 63 -5.86 3.74 11.80
CA LEU A 63 -6.30 4.86 10.97
C LEU A 63 -6.86 4.43 9.60
N THR A 64 -6.65 3.17 9.24
CA THR A 64 -7.13 2.59 7.99
C THR A 64 -7.91 1.30 8.27
N LEU A 65 -8.67 0.84 7.29
CA LEU A 65 -9.25 -0.50 7.33
C LEU A 65 -8.14 -1.57 7.33
N PRO A 66 -8.36 -2.74 7.96
CA PRO A 66 -7.40 -3.84 7.91
C PRO A 66 -7.11 -4.29 6.47
N GLY A 67 -5.86 -4.63 6.23
CA GLY A 67 -5.34 -5.00 4.91
C GLY A 67 -4.99 -3.82 4.02
N ALA A 68 -5.26 -2.57 4.43
CA ALA A 68 -5.01 -1.39 3.60
C ALA A 68 -3.53 -1.21 3.21
N SER A 69 -2.59 -1.55 4.08
CA SER A 69 -1.15 -1.44 3.81
C SER A 69 -0.65 -2.46 2.77
N SER A 70 -1.37 -3.55 2.57
CA SER A 70 -0.87 -4.74 1.86
C SER A 70 -1.51 -4.97 0.49
N ILE A 71 -2.57 -4.24 0.14
CA ILE A 71 -3.25 -4.39 -1.16
C ILE A 71 -2.54 -3.54 -2.23
N PRO A 72 -1.90 -4.15 -3.25
CA PRO A 72 -1.32 -3.40 -4.36
C PRO A 72 -2.35 -2.56 -5.11
N ALA A 73 -1.98 -1.35 -5.50
CA ALA A 73 -2.87 -0.40 -6.18
C ALA A 73 -3.52 -0.94 -7.47
N ALA A 74 -2.86 -1.88 -8.16
CA ALA A 74 -3.37 -2.48 -9.40
C ALA A 74 -4.40 -3.60 -9.15
N PHE A 75 -4.59 -4.07 -7.91
CA PHE A 75 -5.52 -5.16 -7.61
C PHE A 75 -6.95 -4.62 -7.47
N SER A 76 -7.93 -5.40 -7.91
CA SER A 76 -9.37 -5.07 -7.83
C SER A 76 -9.87 -4.86 -6.39
N HIS A 77 -9.17 -5.40 -5.40
CA HIS A 77 -9.47 -5.21 -3.98
C HIS A 77 -9.16 -3.77 -3.53
N HIS A 78 -8.26 -3.06 -4.22
CA HIS A 78 -7.89 -1.69 -3.86
C HIS A 78 -9.06 -0.69 -3.99
N PRO A 79 -9.80 -0.63 -5.11
CA PRO A 79 -11.00 0.20 -5.18
C PRO A 79 -12.14 -0.29 -4.27
N GLN A 80 -12.24 -1.59 -3.98
CA GLN A 80 -13.23 -2.11 -3.02
C GLN A 80 -12.95 -1.60 -1.60
N LEU A 81 -11.68 -1.60 -1.18
CA LEU A 81 -11.24 -1.02 0.08
C LEU A 81 -11.54 0.49 0.15
N ALA A 82 -11.33 1.21 -0.96
CA ALA A 82 -11.65 2.64 -1.04
C ALA A 82 -13.16 2.91 -0.84
N VAL A 83 -14.02 2.10 -1.46
CA VAL A 83 -15.48 2.18 -1.26
C VAL A 83 -15.86 1.87 0.19
N ALA A 84 -15.29 0.83 0.78
CA ALA A 84 -15.52 0.48 2.19
C ALA A 84 -15.08 1.61 3.14
N THR A 85 -13.94 2.24 2.85
CA THR A 85 -13.40 3.38 3.61
C THR A 85 -14.36 4.57 3.54
N GLY A 86 -14.89 4.87 2.35
CA GLY A 86 -15.88 5.94 2.17
C GLY A 86 -17.16 5.72 2.97
N ARG A 87 -17.67 4.47 2.99
CA ARG A 87 -18.86 4.11 3.80
C ARG A 87 -18.61 4.30 5.29
N LEU A 88 -17.46 3.83 5.78
CA LEU A 88 -17.08 3.99 7.19
C LEU A 88 -16.90 5.48 7.55
N ALA A 89 -16.27 6.28 6.67
CA ALA A 89 -16.09 7.71 6.91
C ALA A 89 -17.42 8.44 7.12
N VAL A 90 -18.45 8.09 6.33
CA VAL A 90 -19.81 8.62 6.50
C VAL A 90 -20.39 8.20 7.85
N GLU A 91 -20.30 6.92 8.22
CA GLU A 91 -20.78 6.42 9.52
C GLU A 91 -20.11 7.14 10.71
N LEU A 92 -18.79 7.31 10.67
CA LEU A 92 -18.04 8.03 11.70
C LEU A 92 -18.49 9.49 11.82
N ALA A 93 -18.80 10.14 10.70
CA ALA A 93 -19.33 11.50 10.69
C ALA A 93 -20.72 11.59 11.35
N TRP A 94 -21.60 10.63 11.07
CA TRP A 94 -22.92 10.57 11.73
C TRP A 94 -22.83 10.32 13.24
N GLN A 95 -21.80 9.59 13.68
CA GLN A 95 -21.55 9.31 15.10
C GLN A 95 -20.73 10.41 15.81
N ASP A 96 -20.36 11.49 15.10
CA ASP A 96 -19.44 12.56 15.55
C ASP A 96 -18.15 12.02 16.19
N ILE A 97 -17.61 10.92 15.64
CA ILE A 97 -16.36 10.34 16.12
C ILE A 97 -15.19 11.06 15.46
N ARG A 98 -14.36 11.73 16.26
CA ARG A 98 -13.16 12.43 15.76
C ARG A 98 -11.90 11.78 16.30
N ARG A 99 -10.79 12.00 15.59
CA ARG A 99 -9.45 11.53 16.00
C ARG A 99 -9.06 11.99 17.42
N ARG A 100 -9.54 13.16 17.86
CA ARG A 100 -9.28 13.66 19.22
C ARG A 100 -9.96 12.79 20.28
N ASP A 101 -11.12 12.24 19.97
CA ASP A 101 -11.96 11.48 20.90
C ASP A 101 -11.46 10.03 21.01
N ASP A 102 -10.79 9.55 19.96
CA ASP A 102 -10.16 8.24 19.92
C ASP A 102 -8.76 8.32 19.27
N PRO A 103 -7.73 8.78 20.02
CA PRO A 103 -6.42 9.05 19.45
C PRO A 103 -5.64 7.78 19.09
N LEU A 104 -5.95 6.63 19.69
CA LEU A 104 -5.19 5.37 19.57
C LEU A 104 -5.98 4.10 19.97
N SER A 105 -7.28 4.13 20.24
CA SER A 105 -7.94 2.98 20.88
C SER A 105 -8.23 1.84 19.91
N GLU A 106 -8.15 0.63 20.44
CA GLU A 106 -8.60 -0.62 19.82
C GLU A 106 -10.05 -0.56 19.30
N ARG A 107 -10.87 0.43 19.71
CA ARG A 107 -12.25 0.59 19.24
C ARG A 107 -12.34 1.14 17.82
N ALA A 108 -11.50 2.10 17.44
CA ALA A 108 -11.41 2.55 16.05
C ALA A 108 -10.89 1.42 15.15
N GLY A 109 -9.85 0.70 15.59
CA GLY A 109 -9.34 -0.50 14.93
C GLY A 109 -10.41 -1.60 14.81
N SER A 110 -11.15 -1.88 15.88
CA SER A 110 -12.25 -2.85 15.92
C SER A 110 -13.41 -2.48 14.98
N ARG A 111 -13.77 -1.20 14.86
CA ARG A 111 -14.77 -0.74 13.89
C ARG A 111 -14.27 -0.82 12.46
N CYS A 112 -13.01 -0.48 12.23
CA CYS A 112 -12.35 -0.71 10.94
C CYS A 112 -12.36 -2.21 10.58
N CYS A 113 -12.10 -3.12 11.54
CA CYS A 113 -12.25 -4.57 11.35
C CYS A 113 -13.70 -5.00 11.09
N ALA A 114 -14.67 -4.43 11.82
CA ALA A 114 -16.09 -4.76 11.67
C ALA A 114 -16.69 -4.22 10.36
N ALA A 115 -16.22 -3.08 9.86
CA ALA A 115 -16.61 -2.49 8.58
C ALA A 115 -15.94 -3.19 7.37
N ALA A 116 -14.77 -3.81 7.58
CA ALA A 116 -14.07 -4.63 6.59
C ALA A 116 -14.63 -6.07 6.51
N SER A 117 -15.45 -6.50 7.48
CA SER A 117 -16.20 -7.75 7.38
C SER A 117 -17.25 -7.61 6.28
N PRO A 118 -17.37 -8.57 5.33
CA PRO A 118 -18.44 -8.57 4.35
C PRO A 118 -19.75 -8.80 5.10
N ARG A 119 -20.39 -7.72 5.55
CA ARG A 119 -21.83 -7.76 5.82
C ARG A 119 -22.46 -8.02 4.47
N THR A 120 -22.90 -9.25 4.27
CA THR A 120 -23.79 -9.66 3.20
C THR A 120 -24.86 -8.58 3.07
N VAL A 121 -24.81 -7.81 1.98
CA VAL A 121 -25.95 -7.03 1.55
C VAL A 121 -26.96 -8.08 1.10
N ALA A 122 -27.85 -8.46 2.01
CA ALA A 122 -29.10 -9.14 1.71
C ALA A 122 -30.19 -8.08 1.60
#